data_AF-A0A942NXB7-F1
#
_entry.id   AF-A0A942NXB7-F1
#
_cell.length_a   1.000
_cell.length_b   1.000
_cell.length_c   1.000
_cell.angle_alpha   90.00
_cell.angle_beta   90.00
_cell.angle_gamma   90.00
#
_symmetry.space_group_name_H-M   'P 1'
#
loop_
_entity.id
_entity.type
_entity.pdbx_description
1 polymer ?
#
loop_
_entity_poly.entity_id
_entity_poly.type
_entity_poly.pdbx_seq_one_letter_code
_entity_poly.pdbx_strand_id
1 'polypeptide(L)'
;MNKHQNRLTLLIIAILTFGIGFSVNSQQLHLKVAGDSLQGFRIEILDGEQVLVTNKEVFRIRLFNTDASTTATIDWKGEHYSGNDSLITLKRDSYVPEFDANLSISVRYEIINKNVVKKTFDLFQPSMPDMFYILEETSLPTEKPLHYITFEHENFPGGLVHEMYPAVGWVNQNKQVIGFLTDAGYLNHFTRTTRRRFSGRGGGFVGMRKLPDPALFSVSSLNEQHLQKDYVRQTFGEMYNLDSGRNKTIKAVGDYQKVGNVQVESNDSIISLSLFPSGRSGIEYIAPFTDQKIYTISFLCKGNSNVALKLFRLKNGVKTLELEEGVKYIDNFPANENEWTHFKGSIFIPYIENDSISLFIGTQSGKESWLQIKNLHFTEHIPESEAYNLLPLGKAIQKTTYVFVEPYTSHKNFMISAQTRLAEGKGFKGTEIEKMLFANLNMLTWITSVNDMTPFVVPNMNYSPDMYNRDAFFSIVATYNKELNLAIWEQWGKTQTKNGGIGTIITPYMGSVEAKDNEATIHWLIWAMLNKRRFGVDLPQNKIKMAVDYVLNEFDNEKDGICRSHFSLSQVDIVDFNPKTDRLAVNQGMLAIALRTINELGFEIPESYIL
;
A
#
# COMPACT_ATOMS: atom_id res chain seq x y z
N MET A 1 -7.50 -70.77 35.39
CA MET A 1 -7.86 -69.34 35.20
C MET A 1 -6.81 -68.53 35.95
N ASN A 2 -5.93 -67.71 35.38
CA ASN A 2 -6.10 -66.83 34.23
C ASN A 2 -4.81 -66.72 33.40
N LYS A 3 -4.70 -67.59 32.38
CA LYS A 3 -3.81 -67.40 31.21
C LYS A 3 -4.14 -66.10 30.43
N HIS A 4 -5.22 -65.40 30.79
CA HIS A 4 -5.64 -64.14 30.19
C HIS A 4 -4.96 -62.89 30.80
N GLN A 5 -4.40 -62.95 32.01
CA GLN A 5 -3.75 -61.78 32.63
C GLN A 5 -2.37 -61.49 32.02
N ASN A 6 -1.57 -62.51 31.72
CA ASN A 6 -0.24 -62.30 31.13
C ASN A 6 -0.27 -61.86 29.66
N ARG A 7 -1.35 -62.14 28.92
CA ARG A 7 -1.51 -61.65 27.55
C ARG A 7 -1.93 -60.18 27.51
N LEU A 8 -2.66 -59.69 28.51
CA LEU A 8 -3.04 -58.28 28.59
C LEU A 8 -1.85 -57.39 28.95
N THR A 9 -0.96 -57.85 29.85
CA THR A 9 0.24 -57.11 30.23
C THR A 9 1.26 -57.02 29.09
N LEU A 10 1.42 -58.08 28.30
CA LEU A 10 2.28 -58.05 27.09
C LEU A 10 1.68 -57.21 25.95
N LEU A 11 0.35 -57.15 25.81
CA LEU A 11 -0.30 -56.29 24.83
C LEU A 11 -0.20 -54.80 25.21
N ILE A 12 -0.29 -54.47 26.50
CA ILE A 12 -0.14 -53.09 27.00
C ILE A 12 1.32 -52.61 26.89
N ILE A 13 2.31 -53.47 27.14
CA ILE A 13 3.72 -53.14 26.92
C ILE A 13 4.04 -53.00 25.42
N ALA A 14 3.43 -53.83 24.55
CA ALA A 14 3.57 -53.69 23.10
C ALA A 14 2.91 -52.40 22.56
N ILE A 15 1.76 -51.99 23.09
CA ILE A 15 1.09 -50.72 22.71
C ILE A 15 1.87 -49.50 23.25
N LEU A 16 2.55 -49.62 24.40
CA LEU A 16 3.44 -48.56 24.92
C LEU A 16 4.77 -48.45 24.15
N THR A 17 5.26 -49.51 23.51
CA THR A 17 6.43 -49.46 22.61
C THR A 17 6.08 -49.14 21.14
N PHE A 18 4.81 -49.29 20.74
CA PHE A 18 4.29 -48.83 19.44
C PHE A 18 3.65 -47.44 19.49
N GLY A 19 3.79 -46.73 20.61
CA GLY A 19 3.86 -45.28 20.61
C GLY A 19 5.14 -44.85 19.91
N ILE A 20 5.22 -45.13 18.60
CA ILE A 20 6.13 -44.44 17.69
C ILE A 20 5.88 -42.98 18.00
N GLY A 21 6.87 -42.37 18.65
CA GLY A 21 6.93 -40.94 18.79
C GLY A 21 6.73 -40.41 17.38
N PHE A 22 5.56 -39.83 17.14
CA PHE A 22 5.55 -38.65 16.31
C PHE A 22 6.49 -37.73 17.07
N SER A 23 7.76 -37.75 16.67
CA SER A 23 8.63 -36.60 16.79
C SER A 23 7.82 -35.51 16.14
N VAL A 24 7.02 -34.80 16.94
CA VAL A 24 6.57 -33.48 16.60
C VAL A 24 7.89 -32.76 16.48
N ASN A 25 8.45 -32.73 15.26
CA ASN A 25 9.58 -31.88 14.94
C ASN A 25 9.03 -30.49 15.21
N SER A 26 9.25 -30.03 16.44
CA SER A 26 9.00 -28.66 16.80
C SER A 26 9.94 -27.88 15.91
N GLN A 27 9.36 -27.09 15.03
CA GLN A 27 10.11 -26.21 14.16
C GLN A 27 11.15 -25.44 14.97
N GLN A 28 12.40 -25.53 14.55
CA GLN A 28 13.55 -25.00 15.27
C GLN A 28 14.35 -24.12 14.32
N LEU A 29 13.82 -22.90 14.14
CA LEU A 29 14.54 -21.88 13.41
C LEU A 29 15.85 -21.54 14.14
N HIS A 30 16.94 -21.46 13.39
CA HIS A 30 18.22 -20.95 13.85
C HIS A 30 18.95 -20.23 12.70
N LEU A 31 19.86 -19.34 13.07
CA LEU A 31 20.65 -18.51 12.16
C LEU A 31 22.07 -19.05 12.10
N LYS A 32 22.61 -19.16 10.87
CA LYS A 32 24.01 -19.58 10.66
C LYS A 32 24.75 -18.54 9.84
N VAL A 33 25.96 -18.21 10.27
CA VAL A 33 26.87 -17.39 9.48
C VAL A 33 27.51 -18.25 8.40
N ALA A 34 27.51 -17.75 7.16
CA ALA A 34 28.24 -18.34 6.06
C ALA A 34 29.18 -17.30 5.42
N GLY A 35 30.33 -17.76 4.93
CA GLY A 35 31.40 -16.91 4.40
C GLY A 35 32.59 -16.78 5.37
N ASP A 36 33.52 -15.91 5.01
CA ASP A 36 34.76 -15.65 5.75
C ASP A 36 35.15 -14.16 5.62
N SER A 37 36.24 -13.76 6.27
CA SER A 37 36.70 -12.37 6.25
C SER A 37 37.20 -11.88 4.89
N LEU A 38 37.50 -12.78 3.94
CA LEU A 38 37.94 -12.42 2.59
C LEU A 38 36.74 -12.26 1.65
N GLN A 39 35.77 -13.16 1.73
CA GLN A 39 34.59 -13.19 0.86
C GLN A 39 33.41 -12.37 1.40
N GLY A 40 33.45 -12.02 2.67
CA GLY A 40 32.36 -11.39 3.43
C GLY A 40 31.35 -12.40 3.97
N PHE A 41 30.69 -12.02 5.06
CA PHE A 41 29.70 -12.80 5.79
C PHE A 41 28.26 -12.54 5.29
N ARG A 42 27.47 -13.60 5.31
CA ARG A 42 26.02 -13.61 5.11
C ARG A 42 25.35 -14.51 6.13
N ILE A 43 24.03 -14.45 6.25
CA ILE A 43 23.23 -15.31 7.13
C ILE A 43 22.40 -16.28 6.31
N GLU A 44 22.40 -17.54 6.73
CA GLU A 44 21.48 -18.58 6.29
C GLU A 44 20.40 -18.77 7.36
N ILE A 45 19.14 -18.93 6.94
CA ILE A 45 18.01 -19.27 7.82
C ILE A 45 17.73 -20.76 7.67
N LEU A 46 17.71 -21.48 8.78
CA LEU A 46 17.58 -22.92 8.81
C LEU A 46 16.41 -23.37 9.68
N ASP A 47 15.90 -24.58 9.43
CA ASP A 47 15.02 -25.33 10.32
C ASP A 47 15.68 -26.68 10.63
N GLY A 48 16.08 -26.90 11.88
CA GLY A 48 16.84 -28.08 12.31
C GLY A 48 18.26 -28.13 11.74
N GLU A 49 18.48 -28.78 10.61
CA GLU A 49 19.76 -28.76 9.86
C GLU A 49 19.55 -28.34 8.40
N GLN A 50 18.30 -28.17 7.99
CA GLN A 50 17.94 -27.83 6.62
C GLN A 50 18.07 -26.32 6.42
N VAL A 51 18.90 -25.90 5.46
CA VAL A 51 18.93 -24.50 5.02
C VAL A 51 17.68 -24.21 4.20
N LEU A 52 16.88 -23.26 4.65
CA LEU A 52 15.63 -22.84 4.00
C LEU A 52 15.82 -21.64 3.09
N VAL A 53 16.59 -20.66 3.55
CA VAL A 53 16.90 -19.43 2.82
C VAL A 53 18.40 -19.19 2.84
N THR A 54 18.95 -18.90 1.67
CA THR A 54 20.30 -18.40 1.50
C THR A 54 20.28 -17.20 0.56
N ASN A 55 21.40 -16.50 0.47
CA ASN A 55 21.58 -15.36 -0.41
C ASN A 55 23.02 -15.37 -0.96
N LYS A 56 23.26 -14.75 -2.12
CA LYS A 56 24.64 -14.54 -2.62
C LYS A 56 25.32 -13.39 -1.90
N GLU A 57 24.58 -12.31 -1.71
CA GLU A 57 24.87 -11.12 -0.92
C GLU A 57 23.72 -10.91 0.07
N VAL A 58 23.92 -10.18 1.17
CA VAL A 58 22.83 -9.94 2.13
C VAL A 58 21.76 -9.04 1.51
N PHE A 59 22.20 -8.09 0.68
CA PHE A 59 21.40 -7.26 -0.22
C PHE A 59 22.33 -6.55 -1.22
N ARG A 60 21.75 -6.04 -2.31
CA ARG A 60 22.39 -5.08 -3.22
C ARG A 60 21.87 -3.68 -2.94
N ILE A 61 22.75 -2.68 -2.97
CA ILE A 61 22.35 -1.27 -2.89
C ILE A 61 22.91 -0.49 -4.07
N ARG A 62 22.02 0.23 -4.76
CA ARG A 62 22.37 1.23 -5.77
C ARG A 62 22.26 2.60 -5.13
N LEU A 63 23.27 3.42 -5.31
CA LEU A 63 23.42 4.76 -4.72
C LEU A 63 23.49 5.79 -5.83
N PHE A 64 22.89 6.96 -5.61
CA PHE A 64 22.82 8.04 -6.57
C PHE A 64 23.04 9.37 -5.83
N ASN A 65 23.77 10.30 -6.44
CA ASN A 65 23.73 11.69 -6.00
C ASN A 65 22.37 12.32 -6.38
N THR A 66 22.09 13.52 -5.88
CA THR A 66 20.74 14.12 -5.95
C THR A 66 20.28 14.52 -7.36
N ASP A 67 21.19 14.67 -8.32
CA ASP A 67 20.87 14.89 -9.74
C ASP A 67 21.04 13.63 -10.62
N ALA A 68 21.34 12.50 -9.99
CA ALA A 68 21.59 11.20 -10.62
C ALA A 68 22.72 11.16 -11.67
N SER A 69 23.60 12.16 -11.73
CA SER A 69 24.75 12.16 -12.65
C SER A 69 25.80 11.11 -12.31
N THR A 70 25.84 10.67 -11.05
CA THR A 70 26.82 9.73 -10.53
C THR A 70 26.11 8.61 -9.77
N THR A 71 26.53 7.38 -10.03
CA THR A 71 25.95 6.18 -9.42
C THR A 71 27.03 5.23 -8.91
N ALA A 72 26.72 4.50 -7.85
CA ALA A 72 27.55 3.39 -7.37
C ALA A 72 26.66 2.19 -7.04
N THR A 73 27.20 0.98 -7.15
CA THR A 73 26.48 -0.27 -6.79
C THR A 73 27.35 -1.12 -5.90
N ILE A 74 26.76 -1.60 -4.80
CA ILE A 74 27.45 -2.43 -3.81
C ILE A 74 26.63 -3.71 -3.60
N ASP A 75 27.23 -4.85 -3.92
CA ASP A 75 26.76 -6.17 -3.48
C ASP A 75 27.24 -6.39 -2.04
N TRP A 76 26.37 -6.10 -1.07
CA TRP A 76 26.78 -5.94 0.32
C TRP A 76 26.83 -7.28 1.07
N LYS A 77 27.94 -7.49 1.77
CA LYS A 77 28.18 -8.56 2.73
C LYS A 77 28.82 -7.97 3.97
N GLY A 78 28.60 -8.59 5.13
CA GLY A 78 29.24 -8.18 6.37
C GLY A 78 30.75 -8.41 6.31
N GLU A 79 31.53 -7.50 6.88
CA GLU A 79 32.97 -7.69 7.10
C GLU A 79 33.22 -8.33 8.47
N HIS A 80 32.38 -7.98 9.45
CA HIS A 80 32.39 -8.55 10.79
C HIS A 80 30.99 -9.02 11.17
N TYR A 81 30.94 -10.01 12.07
CA TYR A 81 29.70 -10.43 12.70
C TYR A 81 29.84 -10.57 14.21
N SER A 82 28.72 -10.49 14.91
CA SER A 82 28.62 -10.74 16.34
C SER A 82 27.27 -11.35 16.68
N GLY A 83 27.17 -12.10 17.77
CA GLY A 83 25.91 -12.67 18.26
C GLY A 83 25.94 -14.18 18.39
N ASN A 84 24.77 -14.82 18.31
CA ASN A 84 24.55 -16.26 18.46
C ASN A 84 23.53 -16.76 17.42
N ASP A 85 23.14 -18.02 17.51
CA ASP A 85 22.21 -18.69 16.60
C ASP A 85 20.76 -18.15 16.60
N SER A 86 20.41 -17.25 17.54
CA SER A 86 19.10 -16.58 17.60
C SER A 86 19.14 -15.09 17.26
N LEU A 87 20.33 -14.48 17.32
CA LEU A 87 20.55 -13.06 17.07
C LEU A 87 21.92 -12.86 16.47
N ILE A 88 22.00 -12.46 15.20
CA ILE A 88 23.28 -12.17 14.53
C ILE A 88 23.25 -10.76 13.95
N THR A 89 24.32 -10.00 14.18
CA THR A 89 24.53 -8.69 13.55
C THR A 89 25.75 -8.74 12.65
N LEU A 90 25.58 -8.37 11.38
CA LEU A 90 26.63 -8.16 10.39
C LEU A 90 26.93 -6.66 10.29
N LYS A 91 28.21 -6.28 10.20
CA LYS A 91 28.63 -4.88 10.03
C LYS A 91 29.70 -4.72 8.97
N ARG A 92 29.69 -3.58 8.29
CA ARG A 92 30.75 -3.16 7.37
C ARG A 92 30.70 -1.65 7.17
N ASP A 93 31.89 -1.05 7.21
CA ASP A 93 32.12 0.33 6.78
C ASP A 93 32.77 0.29 5.40
N SER A 94 32.20 1.02 4.45
CA SER A 94 32.64 1.06 3.06
C SER A 94 32.96 2.48 2.66
N TYR A 95 34.08 2.68 1.99
CA TYR A 95 34.33 3.88 1.21
C TYR A 95 33.77 3.66 -0.20
N VAL A 96 33.00 4.63 -0.71
CA VAL A 96 32.35 4.63 -2.03
C VAL A 96 33.08 5.64 -2.92
N PRO A 97 34.06 5.20 -3.73
CA PRO A 97 34.98 6.10 -4.43
C PRO A 97 34.29 7.06 -5.41
N GLU A 98 33.20 6.63 -6.04
CA GLU A 98 32.44 7.42 -7.02
C GLU A 98 31.92 8.73 -6.41
N PHE A 99 31.67 8.74 -5.11
CA PHE A 99 31.13 9.87 -4.37
C PHE A 99 32.12 10.52 -3.42
N ASP A 100 33.30 9.94 -3.23
CA ASP A 100 34.22 10.29 -2.12
C ASP A 100 33.46 10.28 -0.77
N ALA A 101 32.72 9.20 -0.53
CA ALA A 101 31.78 9.11 0.60
C ALA A 101 31.93 7.82 1.40
N ASN A 102 31.76 7.92 2.71
CA ASN A 102 31.69 6.76 3.61
C ASN A 102 30.24 6.30 3.78
N LEU A 103 30.06 4.98 3.83
CA LEU A 103 28.79 4.31 4.06
C LEU A 103 28.97 3.23 5.12
N SER A 104 28.29 3.40 6.26
CA SER A 104 28.26 2.43 7.36
C SER A 104 26.95 1.67 7.33
N ILE A 105 27.04 0.34 7.31
CA ILE A 105 25.86 -0.54 7.27
C ILE A 105 25.95 -1.58 8.38
N SER A 106 24.83 -1.75 9.08
CA SER A 106 24.62 -2.84 10.04
C SER A 106 23.35 -3.60 9.66
N VAL A 107 23.41 -4.94 9.62
CA VAL A 107 22.24 -5.80 9.38
C VAL A 107 22.08 -6.76 10.53
N ARG A 108 20.94 -6.69 11.22
CA ARG A 108 20.60 -7.53 12.36
C ARG A 108 19.51 -8.53 12.00
N TYR A 109 19.75 -9.80 12.24
CA TYR A 109 18.80 -10.90 12.15
C TYR A 109 18.43 -11.36 13.56
N GLU A 110 17.16 -11.51 13.85
CA GLU A 110 16.63 -11.87 15.18
C GLU A 110 15.49 -12.87 15.04
N ILE A 111 15.57 -13.99 15.76
CA ILE A 111 14.46 -14.94 15.87
C ILE A 111 13.48 -14.42 16.90
N ILE A 112 12.31 -13.98 16.43
CA ILE A 112 11.26 -13.42 17.29
C ILE A 112 10.49 -14.53 17.99
N ASN A 113 10.23 -15.62 17.27
CA ASN A 113 9.60 -16.82 17.79
C ASN A 113 9.95 -18.00 16.85
N LYS A 114 9.42 -19.19 17.15
CA LYS A 114 9.68 -20.42 16.38
C LYS A 114 9.31 -20.35 14.88
N ASN A 115 8.55 -19.35 14.46
CA ASN A 115 8.05 -19.18 13.10
C ASN A 115 8.63 -17.95 12.40
N VAL A 116 9.16 -16.94 13.11
CA VAL A 116 9.44 -15.62 12.55
C VAL A 116 10.88 -15.18 12.82
N VAL A 117 11.57 -14.77 11.75
CA VAL A 117 12.84 -14.07 11.78
C VAL A 117 12.61 -12.63 11.35
N LYS A 118 13.10 -11.67 12.13
CA LYS A 118 13.14 -10.25 11.80
C LYS A 118 14.53 -9.90 11.27
N LYS A 119 14.59 -9.15 10.17
CA LYS A 119 15.80 -8.59 9.60
C LYS A 119 15.71 -7.06 9.64
N THR A 120 16.70 -6.39 10.22
CA THR A 120 16.77 -4.93 10.35
C THR A 120 18.04 -4.42 9.69
N PHE A 121 17.92 -3.44 8.79
CA PHE A 121 19.03 -2.79 8.11
C PHE A 121 19.17 -1.37 8.66
N ASP A 122 20.34 -1.01 9.16
CA ASP A 122 20.69 0.35 9.53
C ASP A 122 21.71 0.89 8.51
N LEU A 123 21.32 1.94 7.80
CA LEU A 123 22.13 2.62 6.79
C LEU A 123 22.54 3.99 7.30
N PHE A 124 23.81 4.35 7.19
CA PHE A 124 24.31 5.66 7.63
C PHE A 124 25.41 6.17 6.70
N GLN A 125 25.34 7.45 6.34
CA GLN A 125 26.41 8.14 5.61
C GLN A 125 26.70 9.51 6.26
N PRO A 126 27.97 9.85 6.52
CA PRO A 126 28.35 11.14 7.11
C PRO A 126 29.01 12.10 6.11
N SER A 127 28.97 11.83 4.81
CA SER A 127 29.89 12.47 3.84
C SER A 127 29.22 13.43 2.87
N MET A 128 27.96 13.18 2.49
CA MET A 128 27.22 13.99 1.52
C MET A 128 25.96 14.58 2.15
N PRO A 129 25.47 15.75 1.72
CA PRO A 129 24.20 16.31 2.19
C PRO A 129 23.05 15.31 2.09
N ASP A 130 22.92 14.69 0.92
CA ASP A 130 21.84 13.76 0.57
C ASP A 130 22.34 12.75 -0.47
N MET A 131 21.89 11.49 -0.32
CA MET A 131 22.18 10.39 -1.24
C MET A 131 20.91 9.58 -1.47
N PHE A 132 20.49 9.43 -2.73
CA PHE A 132 19.37 8.55 -3.06
C PHE A 132 19.83 7.10 -3.14
N TYR A 133 18.94 6.16 -2.84
CA TYR A 133 19.26 4.74 -2.93
C TYR A 133 18.07 3.86 -3.32
N ILE A 134 18.42 2.71 -3.91
CA ILE A 134 17.54 1.54 -4.09
C ILE A 134 18.19 0.37 -3.38
N LEU A 135 17.44 -0.31 -2.50
CA LEU A 135 17.90 -1.49 -1.76
C LEU A 135 17.15 -2.72 -2.25
N GLU A 136 17.87 -3.76 -2.66
CA GLU A 136 17.35 -5.02 -3.21
C GLU A 136 17.80 -6.21 -2.36
N GLU A 137 16.87 -6.87 -1.67
CA GLU A 137 17.11 -8.14 -0.98
C GLU A 137 16.64 -9.29 -1.87
N THR A 138 17.54 -10.19 -2.28
CA THR A 138 17.19 -11.37 -3.09
C THR A 138 17.39 -12.65 -2.27
N SER A 139 16.29 -13.28 -1.87
CA SER A 139 16.25 -14.53 -1.13
C SER A 139 16.14 -15.72 -2.07
N LEU A 140 17.03 -16.69 -1.91
CA LEU A 140 17.14 -17.85 -2.77
C LEU A 140 16.67 -19.10 -2.03
N PRO A 141 15.77 -19.91 -2.64
CA PRO A 141 15.47 -21.23 -2.12
C PRO A 141 16.66 -22.16 -2.38
N THR A 142 16.93 -23.08 -1.45
CA THR A 142 18.03 -24.05 -1.56
C THR A 142 17.68 -25.25 -2.43
N GLU A 143 16.40 -25.49 -2.64
CA GLU A 143 15.83 -26.49 -3.52
C GLU A 143 14.77 -25.84 -4.43
N LYS A 144 14.45 -26.50 -5.55
CA LYS A 144 13.40 -25.98 -6.43
C LYS A 144 12.06 -25.91 -5.68
N PRO A 145 11.40 -24.74 -5.63
CA PRO A 145 10.07 -24.63 -5.04
C PRO A 145 9.03 -25.51 -5.74
N LEU A 146 7.98 -25.91 -5.01
CA LEU A 146 6.78 -26.50 -5.59
C LEU A 146 6.00 -25.45 -6.40
N HIS A 147 5.85 -24.25 -5.84
CA HIS A 147 5.27 -23.06 -6.48
C HIS A 147 5.57 -21.82 -5.63
N TYR A 148 5.41 -20.65 -6.24
CA TYR A 148 5.35 -19.37 -5.54
C TYR A 148 3.90 -19.06 -5.14
N ILE A 149 3.76 -18.43 -3.99
CA ILE A 149 2.48 -18.04 -3.40
C ILE A 149 2.53 -16.56 -3.05
N THR A 150 1.44 -15.84 -3.29
CA THR A 150 1.27 -14.44 -2.89
C THR A 150 0.02 -14.30 -2.02
N PHE A 151 -0.23 -13.10 -1.51
CA PHE A 151 -1.41 -12.87 -0.69
C PHE A 151 -2.69 -13.13 -1.49
N GLU A 152 -2.73 -12.75 -2.77
CA GLU A 152 -3.91 -12.89 -3.62
C GLU A 152 -3.93 -14.18 -4.46
N HIS A 153 -2.77 -14.83 -4.70
CA HIS A 153 -2.69 -15.99 -5.60
C HIS A 153 -1.95 -17.19 -5.00
N GLU A 154 -2.61 -18.36 -4.98
CA GLU A 154 -2.00 -19.62 -4.53
C GLU A 154 -0.84 -20.09 -5.42
N ASN A 155 -0.99 -19.96 -6.75
CA ASN A 155 -0.01 -20.41 -7.74
C ASN A 155 0.42 -19.23 -8.61
N PHE A 156 1.33 -18.41 -8.09
CA PHE A 156 1.80 -17.23 -8.80
C PHE A 156 2.91 -17.59 -9.81
N PRO A 157 2.79 -17.23 -11.10
CA PRO A 157 3.70 -17.73 -12.14
C PRO A 157 5.05 -17.01 -12.17
N GLY A 158 5.17 -15.83 -11.55
CA GLY A 158 6.40 -15.05 -11.58
C GLY A 158 6.18 -13.58 -11.95
N GLY A 159 7.17 -12.73 -11.65
CA GLY A 159 7.17 -11.30 -11.94
C GLY A 159 6.88 -10.41 -10.71
N LEU A 160 6.27 -9.24 -10.95
CA LEU A 160 5.99 -8.21 -9.95
C LEU A 160 4.77 -8.57 -9.10
N VAL A 161 4.91 -8.42 -7.78
CA VAL A 161 3.82 -8.65 -6.81
C VAL A 161 3.32 -7.29 -6.30
N HIS A 162 2.22 -6.83 -6.89
CA HIS A 162 1.57 -5.57 -6.57
C HIS A 162 0.14 -5.83 -6.08
N GLU A 163 0.03 -6.14 -4.79
CA GLU A 163 -1.19 -6.57 -4.12
C GLU A 163 -1.46 -5.70 -2.89
N MET A 164 -2.71 -5.71 -2.40
CA MET A 164 -3.13 -4.88 -1.27
C MET A 164 -2.33 -5.15 0.01
N TYR A 165 -2.13 -6.42 0.30
CA TYR A 165 -1.30 -6.85 1.40
C TYR A 165 0.00 -7.40 0.82
N PRO A 166 1.14 -6.71 0.96
CA PRO A 166 2.38 -7.12 0.31
C PRO A 166 3.01 -8.29 1.08
N ALA A 167 2.69 -9.51 0.63
CA ALA A 167 3.26 -10.76 1.12
C ALA A 167 3.48 -11.73 -0.03
N VAL A 168 4.62 -12.43 0.00
CA VAL A 168 4.99 -13.42 -1.00
C VAL A 168 5.78 -14.53 -0.33
N GLY A 169 5.79 -15.72 -0.93
CA GLY A 169 6.60 -16.82 -0.45
C GLY A 169 6.73 -17.91 -1.49
N TRP A 170 7.32 -19.01 -1.06
CA TRP A 170 7.32 -20.25 -1.82
C TRP A 170 7.00 -21.43 -0.91
N VAL A 171 6.46 -22.48 -1.51
CA VAL A 171 6.27 -23.77 -0.84
C VAL A 171 7.42 -24.69 -1.23
N ASN A 172 8.13 -25.23 -0.24
CA ASN A 172 9.28 -26.13 -0.46
C ASN A 172 8.85 -27.61 -0.62
N GLN A 173 9.79 -28.51 -0.86
CA GLN A 173 9.49 -29.94 -1.08
C GLN A 173 8.94 -30.63 0.18
N ASN A 174 9.28 -30.10 1.36
CA ASN A 174 8.78 -30.55 2.66
C ASN A 174 7.39 -29.99 3.01
N LYS A 175 6.72 -29.32 2.05
CA LYS A 175 5.42 -28.66 2.24
C LYS A 175 5.44 -27.64 3.38
N GLN A 176 6.55 -26.93 3.54
CA GLN A 176 6.63 -25.73 4.36
C GLN A 176 6.50 -24.52 3.45
N VAL A 177 5.78 -23.51 3.92
CA VAL A 177 5.81 -22.18 3.31
C VAL A 177 6.93 -21.37 3.94
N ILE A 178 7.73 -20.73 3.10
CA ILE A 178 8.70 -19.70 3.48
C ILE A 178 8.15 -18.39 2.94
N GLY A 179 7.63 -17.54 3.82
CA GLY A 179 7.00 -16.27 3.47
C GLY A 179 7.85 -15.06 3.84
N PHE A 180 7.74 -13.99 3.07
CA PHE A 180 8.46 -12.74 3.16
C PHE A 180 7.49 -11.60 3.35
N LEU A 181 7.78 -10.75 4.33
CA LEU A 181 6.96 -9.63 4.75
C LEU A 181 7.83 -8.38 4.88
N THR A 182 7.18 -7.23 4.91
CA THR A 182 7.79 -5.91 5.05
C THR A 182 7.15 -5.18 6.23
N ASP A 183 7.88 -4.26 6.86
CA ASP A 183 7.28 -3.33 7.81
C ASP A 183 6.34 -2.34 7.10
N ALA A 184 5.59 -1.53 7.85
CA ALA A 184 4.69 -0.51 7.32
C ALA A 184 5.42 0.45 6.37
N GLY A 185 4.72 0.95 5.35
CA GLY A 185 5.32 1.78 4.32
C GLY A 185 5.89 3.10 4.85
N TYR A 186 5.33 3.66 5.92
CA TYR A 186 5.90 4.86 6.55
C TYR A 186 7.23 4.60 7.28
N LEU A 187 7.52 3.35 7.68
CA LEU A 187 8.78 2.95 8.32
C LEU A 187 9.78 2.47 7.27
N ASN A 188 9.32 1.72 6.28
CA ASN A 188 10.16 1.22 5.19
C ASN A 188 10.24 2.15 3.98
N HIS A 189 9.68 3.36 4.08
CA HIS A 189 9.56 4.37 3.03
C HIS A 189 9.17 3.76 1.68
N PHE A 190 7.96 3.20 1.62
CA PHE A 190 7.30 2.79 0.38
C PHE A 190 5.85 3.26 0.36
N THR A 191 5.26 3.36 -0.83
CA THR A 191 3.85 3.68 -1.00
C THR A 191 3.19 2.85 -2.08
N ARG A 192 1.91 2.50 -1.88
CA ARG A 192 1.05 1.87 -2.90
C ARG A 192 0.04 2.86 -3.44
N THR A 193 0.39 4.15 -3.43
CA THR A 193 -0.42 5.19 -4.07
C THR A 193 -0.38 5.01 -5.57
N THR A 194 -1.37 4.31 -6.15
CA THR A 194 -1.48 4.08 -7.59
C THR A 194 -2.64 4.84 -8.24
N ARG A 195 -3.70 5.05 -7.46
CA ARG A 195 -4.98 5.63 -7.87
C ARG A 195 -5.04 7.15 -7.68
N ARG A 196 -6.02 7.79 -8.35
CA ARG A 196 -6.01 9.22 -8.64
C ARG A 196 -7.41 9.81 -8.63
N ARG A 197 -7.51 11.07 -8.22
CA ARG A 197 -8.77 11.80 -8.11
C ARG A 197 -8.98 12.65 -9.37
N PHE A 198 -10.07 12.40 -10.09
CA PHE A 198 -10.51 13.35 -11.10
C PHE A 198 -11.15 14.54 -10.39
N SER A 199 -10.78 15.77 -10.76
CA SER A 199 -11.48 16.93 -10.21
C SER A 199 -12.86 17.00 -10.87
N GLY A 200 -13.90 17.35 -10.08
CA GLY A 200 -15.25 17.53 -10.60
C GLY A 200 -15.40 18.65 -11.65
N ARG A 201 -14.31 19.35 -11.99
CA ARG A 201 -14.25 20.41 -13.02
C ARG A 201 -13.60 19.94 -14.32
N GLY A 202 -13.41 18.63 -14.52
CA GLY A 202 -12.84 18.10 -15.76
C GLY A 202 -11.31 18.14 -15.86
N GLY A 203 -10.62 18.69 -14.85
CA GLY A 203 -9.17 18.58 -14.68
C GLY A 203 -8.78 17.51 -13.66
N GLY A 204 -7.49 17.27 -13.46
CA GLY A 204 -6.97 16.35 -12.44
C GLY A 204 -5.97 15.34 -13.00
N PHE A 205 -5.39 14.54 -12.13
CA PHE A 205 -4.34 13.63 -12.52
C PHE A 205 -4.90 12.31 -13.02
N VAL A 206 -5.00 12.19 -14.34
CA VAL A 206 -5.48 10.97 -15.02
C VAL A 206 -4.40 9.90 -15.13
N GLY A 207 -3.10 10.26 -15.04
CA GLY A 207 -2.09 9.28 -14.66
C GLY A 207 -0.68 9.57 -14.16
N MET A 208 -0.21 8.76 -13.19
CA MET A 208 1.16 8.67 -12.67
C MET A 208 2.11 8.36 -13.79
N ARG A 209 2.87 9.40 -14.12
CA ARG A 209 4.08 9.32 -14.93
C ARG A 209 5.27 8.80 -14.12
N LYS A 210 5.20 8.89 -12.79
CA LYS A 210 6.16 8.30 -11.85
C LYS A 210 5.41 7.36 -10.91
N LEU A 211 5.68 6.06 -11.01
CA LEU A 211 5.02 5.01 -10.23
C LEU A 211 5.99 4.47 -9.18
N PRO A 212 5.81 4.79 -7.88
CA PRO A 212 6.64 4.25 -6.82
C PRO A 212 6.33 2.78 -6.52
N ASP A 213 7.38 2.03 -6.17
CA ASP A 213 7.36 0.66 -5.66
C ASP A 213 6.49 -0.35 -6.43
N PRO A 214 6.47 -0.35 -7.79
CA PRO A 214 5.74 -1.36 -8.55
C PRO A 214 6.31 -2.76 -8.28
N ALA A 215 7.61 -2.84 -8.03
CA ALA A 215 8.38 -4.06 -7.76
C ALA A 215 8.76 -4.23 -6.28
N LEU A 216 7.98 -3.66 -5.33
CA LEU A 216 8.23 -3.82 -3.88
C LEU A 216 8.53 -5.27 -3.51
N PHE A 217 7.77 -6.19 -4.12
CA PHE A 217 8.06 -7.61 -4.16
C PHE A 217 8.10 -8.09 -5.62
N SER A 218 8.99 -9.03 -5.90
CA SER A 218 8.97 -9.81 -7.13
C SER A 218 9.44 -11.24 -6.89
N VAL A 219 9.04 -12.14 -7.78
CA VAL A 219 9.53 -13.53 -7.82
C VAL A 219 10.06 -13.86 -9.20
N SER A 220 10.94 -14.85 -9.28
CA SER A 220 11.49 -15.32 -10.55
C SER A 220 10.39 -15.59 -11.57
N SER A 221 10.53 -15.02 -12.76
CA SER A 221 9.67 -15.30 -13.91
C SER A 221 9.73 -16.78 -14.33
N LEU A 222 8.74 -17.27 -15.07
CA LEU A 222 8.76 -18.64 -15.60
C LEU A 222 10.07 -18.96 -16.34
N ASN A 223 10.58 -18.03 -17.14
CA ASN A 223 11.85 -18.20 -17.85
C ASN A 223 13.04 -18.35 -16.89
N GLU A 224 13.08 -17.58 -15.81
CA GLU A 224 14.12 -17.69 -14.78
C GLU A 224 14.00 -19.02 -14.02
N GLN A 225 12.78 -19.44 -13.67
CA GLN A 225 12.51 -20.74 -13.04
C GLN A 225 12.97 -21.91 -13.92
N HIS A 226 12.72 -21.85 -15.23
CA HIS A 226 13.21 -22.84 -16.19
C HIS A 226 14.75 -22.92 -16.24
N LEU A 227 15.42 -21.78 -15.99
CA LEU A 227 16.87 -21.68 -15.89
C LEU A 227 17.40 -21.94 -14.46
N GLN A 228 16.56 -22.42 -13.55
CA GLN A 228 16.90 -22.67 -12.14
C GLN A 228 17.42 -21.42 -11.41
N LYS A 229 16.86 -20.25 -11.76
CA LYS A 229 17.13 -18.96 -11.12
C LYS A 229 15.95 -18.53 -10.26
N ASP A 230 15.59 -19.40 -9.33
CA ASP A 230 14.51 -19.18 -8.38
C ASP A 230 14.85 -18.11 -7.35
N TYR A 231 13.92 -17.20 -7.07
CA TYR A 231 14.08 -16.17 -6.04
C TYR A 231 12.75 -15.55 -5.60
N VAL A 232 12.77 -14.98 -4.39
CA VAL A 232 11.92 -13.85 -3.97
C VAL A 232 12.83 -12.64 -3.81
N ARG A 233 12.40 -11.47 -4.31
CA ARG A 233 13.10 -10.20 -4.14
C ARG A 233 12.21 -9.16 -3.47
N GLN A 234 12.78 -8.40 -2.55
CA GLN A 234 12.20 -7.19 -1.97
C GLN A 234 13.01 -5.98 -2.42
N THR A 235 12.34 -4.97 -2.98
CA THR A 235 13.00 -3.75 -3.50
C THR A 235 12.41 -2.52 -2.83
N PHE A 236 13.26 -1.68 -2.23
CA PHE A 236 12.86 -0.45 -1.56
C PHE A 236 13.47 0.78 -2.25
N GLY A 237 12.65 1.81 -2.47
CA GLY A 237 13.12 3.10 -2.98
C GLY A 237 13.19 3.21 -4.50
N GLU A 238 12.60 2.26 -5.23
CA GLU A 238 12.52 2.28 -6.69
C GLU A 238 11.19 2.88 -7.16
N MET A 239 11.25 3.83 -8.09
CA MET A 239 10.09 4.23 -8.87
C MET A 239 10.33 4.03 -10.36
N TYR A 240 9.25 3.76 -11.09
CA TYR A 240 9.25 3.70 -12.55
C TYR A 240 8.87 5.07 -13.12
N ASN A 241 9.80 5.70 -13.84
CA ASN A 241 9.55 6.93 -14.58
C ASN A 241 9.20 6.61 -16.04
N LEU A 242 7.94 6.86 -16.39
CA LEU A 242 7.38 6.64 -17.72
C LEU A 242 7.77 7.75 -18.72
N ASP A 243 8.27 8.89 -18.24
CA ASP A 243 8.72 10.00 -19.10
C ASP A 243 10.18 9.86 -19.51
N SER A 244 11.01 9.23 -18.67
CA SER A 244 12.43 8.93 -19.00
C SER A 244 12.62 7.55 -19.65
N GLY A 245 11.60 6.68 -19.61
CA GLY A 245 11.64 5.34 -20.18
C GLY A 245 11.48 5.27 -21.70
N ARG A 246 11.64 4.05 -22.23
CA ARG A 246 11.29 3.72 -23.62
C ARG A 246 9.80 3.42 -23.73
N ASN A 247 9.26 3.61 -24.91
CA ASN A 247 7.86 3.30 -25.17
C ASN A 247 7.65 2.66 -26.54
N LYS A 248 6.52 1.96 -26.69
CA LYS A 248 6.12 1.31 -27.93
C LYS A 248 4.64 1.54 -28.16
N THR A 249 4.29 2.07 -29.33
CA THR A 249 2.88 2.14 -29.75
C THR A 249 2.37 0.74 -30.09
N ILE A 250 1.20 0.41 -29.55
CA ILE A 250 0.49 -0.84 -29.80
C ILE A 250 -0.91 -0.53 -30.35
N LYS A 251 -1.41 -1.38 -31.23
CA LYS A 251 -2.75 -1.23 -31.82
C LYS A 251 -3.78 -2.01 -31.01
N ALA A 252 -5.02 -1.53 -31.00
CA ALA A 252 -6.15 -2.31 -30.46
C ALA A 252 -6.23 -3.69 -31.13
N VAL A 253 -6.73 -4.67 -30.39
CA VAL A 253 -7.00 -6.02 -30.92
C VAL A 253 -8.45 -6.07 -31.39
N GLY A 254 -8.66 -6.32 -32.68
CA GLY A 254 -9.98 -6.49 -33.27
C GLY A 254 -10.78 -5.19 -33.45
N ASP A 255 -12.00 -5.35 -33.98
CA ASP A 255 -12.96 -4.26 -34.17
C ASP A 255 -13.71 -3.94 -32.86
N TYR A 256 -14.25 -2.73 -32.78
CA TYR A 256 -15.08 -2.35 -31.63
C TYR A 256 -16.46 -3.01 -31.70
N GLN A 257 -17.05 -3.22 -30.52
CA GLN A 257 -18.46 -3.57 -30.37
C GLN A 257 -19.27 -2.36 -29.91
N LYS A 258 -20.52 -2.26 -30.36
CA LYS A 258 -21.46 -1.23 -29.90
C LYS A 258 -22.03 -1.63 -28.54
N VAL A 259 -22.07 -0.70 -27.59
CA VAL A 259 -22.68 -0.87 -26.27
C VAL A 259 -23.82 0.13 -26.13
N GLY A 260 -24.98 -0.35 -25.69
CA GLY A 260 -26.19 0.47 -25.57
C GLY A 260 -26.77 0.88 -26.92
N ASN A 261 -27.51 1.98 -26.94
CA ASN A 261 -28.12 2.51 -28.15
C ASN A 261 -27.21 3.58 -28.78
N VAL A 262 -26.43 3.18 -29.78
CA VAL A 262 -25.46 4.04 -30.45
C VAL A 262 -25.42 3.79 -31.96
N GLN A 263 -25.39 4.87 -32.73
CA GLN A 263 -24.98 4.85 -34.14
C GLN A 263 -23.52 5.26 -34.23
N VAL A 264 -22.77 4.54 -35.05
CA VAL A 264 -21.33 4.75 -35.20
C VAL A 264 -21.04 4.96 -36.67
N GLU A 265 -20.41 6.08 -37.00
CA GLU A 265 -19.91 6.40 -38.32
C GLU A 265 -18.39 6.59 -38.22
N SER A 266 -17.65 5.84 -39.02
CA SER A 266 -16.19 5.92 -39.06
C SER A 266 -15.77 6.53 -40.38
N ASN A 267 -15.09 7.67 -40.33
CA ASN A 267 -14.51 8.33 -41.49
C ASN A 267 -13.03 8.65 -41.19
N ASP A 268 -12.12 8.12 -42.01
CA ASP A 268 -10.67 8.18 -41.81
C ASP A 268 -10.23 7.73 -40.40
N SER A 269 -9.77 8.69 -39.58
CA SER A 269 -9.24 8.49 -38.22
C SER A 269 -10.23 8.93 -37.12
N ILE A 270 -11.46 9.31 -37.50
CA ILE A 270 -12.50 9.83 -36.61
C ILE A 270 -13.63 8.81 -36.50
N ILE A 271 -13.97 8.47 -35.26
CA ILE A 271 -15.14 7.67 -34.90
C ILE A 271 -16.19 8.63 -34.35
N SER A 272 -17.28 8.81 -35.08
CA SER A 272 -18.43 9.61 -34.65
C SER A 272 -19.49 8.71 -34.03
N LEU A 273 -19.90 9.05 -32.82
CA LEU A 273 -20.88 8.33 -32.00
C LEU A 273 -22.11 9.23 -31.83
N SER A 274 -23.24 8.82 -32.38
CA SER A 274 -24.56 9.39 -32.04
C SER A 274 -25.17 8.51 -30.96
N LEU A 275 -25.29 9.06 -29.76
CA LEU A 275 -25.56 8.35 -28.51
C LEU A 275 -27.00 8.63 -28.11
N PHE A 276 -27.84 7.61 -28.07
CA PHE A 276 -29.24 7.74 -27.68
C PHE A 276 -29.45 7.39 -26.19
N PRO A 277 -30.55 7.84 -25.56
CA PRO A 277 -30.81 7.63 -24.14
C PRO A 277 -30.71 6.16 -23.72
N SER A 278 -29.71 5.85 -22.89
CA SER A 278 -29.52 4.56 -22.23
C SER A 278 -28.59 4.72 -21.03
N GLY A 279 -28.57 3.76 -20.10
CA GLY A 279 -27.67 3.83 -18.93
C GLY A 279 -26.17 3.89 -19.30
N ARG A 280 -25.80 3.40 -20.48
CA ARG A 280 -24.44 3.48 -21.05
C ARG A 280 -24.48 3.27 -22.56
N SER A 281 -24.03 4.26 -23.32
CA SER A 281 -23.96 4.21 -24.79
C SER A 281 -22.53 4.49 -25.25
N GLY A 282 -22.00 3.70 -26.20
CA GLY A 282 -20.63 3.91 -26.71
C GLY A 282 -20.05 2.69 -27.44
N ILE A 283 -18.73 2.63 -27.50
CA ILE A 283 -17.97 1.55 -28.14
C ILE A 283 -17.08 0.83 -27.15
N GLU A 284 -16.79 -0.43 -27.43
CA GLU A 284 -15.97 -1.29 -26.59
C GLU A 284 -14.93 -2.06 -27.39
N TYR A 285 -13.69 -2.10 -26.90
CA TYR A 285 -12.55 -2.78 -27.51
C TYR A 285 -12.00 -3.86 -26.58
N ILE A 286 -11.35 -4.87 -27.16
CA ILE A 286 -10.36 -5.64 -26.42
C ILE A 286 -9.06 -4.84 -26.40
N ALA A 287 -8.68 -4.36 -25.22
CA ALA A 287 -7.47 -3.60 -25.04
C ALA A 287 -6.25 -4.51 -25.26
N PRO A 288 -5.19 -4.03 -25.94
CA PRO A 288 -3.98 -4.80 -26.24
C PRO A 288 -3.04 -4.90 -25.02
N PHE A 289 -3.61 -5.07 -23.83
CA PHE A 289 -2.88 -5.04 -22.57
C PHE A 289 -2.58 -6.47 -22.12
N THR A 290 -1.35 -6.68 -21.68
CA THR A 290 -0.94 -7.87 -20.94
C THR A 290 -0.73 -7.50 -19.48
N ASP A 291 -0.71 -8.51 -18.63
CA ASP A 291 -0.48 -8.33 -17.21
C ASP A 291 0.94 -7.82 -16.90
N GLN A 292 1.10 -7.33 -15.67
CA GLN A 292 2.37 -6.89 -15.09
C GLN A 292 3.12 -5.83 -15.91
N LYS A 293 2.36 -4.95 -16.57
CA LYS A 293 2.89 -3.91 -17.46
C LYS A 293 2.20 -2.58 -17.28
N ILE A 294 2.81 -1.55 -17.84
CA ILE A 294 2.33 -0.18 -17.75
C ILE A 294 1.98 0.32 -19.15
N TYR A 295 0.80 0.90 -19.27
CA TYR A 295 0.28 1.42 -20.53
C TYR A 295 -0.12 2.89 -20.42
N THR A 296 -0.34 3.52 -21.57
CA THR A 296 -1.05 4.80 -21.66
C THR A 296 -2.06 4.73 -22.78
N ILE A 297 -3.29 5.17 -22.47
CA ILE A 297 -4.36 5.39 -23.45
C ILE A 297 -4.37 6.88 -23.78
N SER A 298 -4.41 7.20 -25.07
CA SER A 298 -4.46 8.58 -25.53
C SER A 298 -5.41 8.73 -26.72
N PHE A 299 -6.25 9.77 -26.72
CA PHE A 299 -7.10 10.14 -27.85
C PHE A 299 -7.55 11.60 -27.74
N LEU A 300 -7.99 12.17 -28.86
CA LEU A 300 -8.70 13.44 -28.89
C LEU A 300 -10.20 13.18 -28.88
N CYS A 301 -10.96 13.94 -28.10
CA CYS A 301 -12.42 13.90 -28.11
C CYS A 301 -13.04 15.28 -28.36
N LYS A 302 -14.24 15.27 -28.95
CA LYS A 302 -15.07 16.45 -29.23
C LYS A 302 -16.53 16.04 -29.10
N GLY A 303 -17.42 16.87 -28.55
CA GLY A 303 -18.82 16.48 -28.36
C GLY A 303 -19.57 17.34 -27.36
N ASN A 304 -20.86 17.05 -27.20
CA ASN A 304 -21.77 17.75 -26.29
C ASN A 304 -22.07 16.97 -24.98
N SER A 305 -21.28 15.92 -24.71
CA SER A 305 -21.39 15.09 -23.52
C SER A 305 -20.01 14.72 -23.01
N ASN A 306 -19.90 14.46 -21.71
CA ASN A 306 -18.64 14.03 -21.14
C ASN A 306 -18.32 12.59 -21.57
N VAL A 307 -17.03 12.31 -21.74
CA VAL A 307 -16.52 10.98 -22.05
C VAL A 307 -16.39 10.18 -20.76
N ALA A 308 -17.03 9.01 -20.76
CA ALA A 308 -16.78 7.93 -19.82
C ALA A 308 -15.80 6.94 -20.45
N LEU A 309 -14.73 6.62 -19.72
CA LEU A 309 -13.75 5.61 -20.08
C LEU A 309 -13.66 4.57 -18.97
N LYS A 310 -13.82 3.30 -19.32
CA LYS A 310 -13.87 2.19 -18.36
C LYS A 310 -13.03 1.01 -18.80
N LEU A 311 -12.33 0.40 -17.86
CA LEU A 311 -11.64 -0.86 -18.08
C LEU A 311 -12.28 -1.98 -17.27
N PHE A 312 -12.61 -3.09 -17.90
CA PHE A 312 -13.15 -4.27 -17.23
C PHE A 312 -12.26 -5.48 -17.49
N ARG A 313 -12.03 -6.28 -16.45
CA ARG A 313 -11.39 -7.59 -16.62
C ARG A 313 -12.38 -8.57 -17.24
N LEU A 314 -11.95 -9.28 -18.28
CA LEU A 314 -12.70 -10.34 -18.96
C LEU A 314 -12.12 -11.70 -18.57
N LYS A 315 -12.77 -12.38 -17.62
CA LYS A 315 -12.36 -13.71 -17.16
C LYS A 315 -13.16 -14.77 -17.89
N ASN A 316 -12.47 -15.64 -18.63
CA ASN A 316 -13.11 -16.66 -19.49
C ASN A 316 -14.17 -16.08 -20.43
N GLY A 317 -13.90 -14.89 -21.00
CA GLY A 317 -14.83 -14.17 -21.89
C GLY A 317 -15.99 -13.46 -21.17
N VAL A 318 -16.11 -13.57 -19.85
CA VAL A 318 -17.15 -12.91 -19.06
C VAL A 318 -16.60 -11.63 -18.43
N LYS A 319 -17.32 -10.53 -18.62
CA LYS A 319 -17.00 -9.23 -18.01
C LYS A 319 -17.22 -9.29 -16.50
N THR A 320 -16.19 -8.88 -15.76
CA THR A 320 -16.19 -8.87 -14.29
C THR A 320 -16.23 -7.43 -13.77
N LEU A 321 -15.50 -7.12 -12.69
CA LEU A 321 -15.42 -5.80 -12.09
C LEU A 321 -14.55 -4.84 -12.92
N GLU A 322 -14.78 -3.54 -12.74
CA GLU A 322 -13.91 -2.50 -13.26
C GLU A 322 -12.50 -2.63 -12.66
N LEU A 323 -11.46 -2.50 -13.47
CA LEU A 323 -10.08 -2.60 -13.01
C LEU A 323 -9.74 -1.44 -12.08
N GLU A 324 -9.31 -1.77 -10.86
CA GLU A 324 -9.07 -0.80 -9.78
C GLU A 324 -7.74 -0.06 -9.91
N GLU A 325 -6.69 -0.77 -10.35
CA GLU A 325 -5.32 -0.27 -10.57
C GLU A 325 -5.15 0.51 -11.89
N GLY A 326 -6.25 1.04 -12.44
CA GLY A 326 -6.26 1.71 -13.73
C GLY A 326 -6.95 3.07 -13.75
N VAL A 327 -7.63 3.35 -14.86
CA VAL A 327 -8.40 4.58 -15.13
C VAL A 327 -9.81 4.50 -14.53
N LYS A 328 -9.91 4.02 -13.28
CA LYS A 328 -11.17 3.96 -12.54
C LYS A 328 -11.69 5.40 -12.31
N TYR A 329 -13.00 5.61 -12.38
CA TYR A 329 -13.69 6.91 -12.19
C TYR A 329 -13.46 7.99 -13.24
N ILE A 330 -12.98 7.64 -14.44
CA ILE A 330 -13.08 8.54 -15.59
C ILE A 330 -14.51 8.48 -16.15
N ASP A 331 -15.45 9.02 -15.39
CA ASP A 331 -16.88 9.03 -15.76
C ASP A 331 -17.28 10.30 -16.52
N ASN A 332 -16.52 11.38 -16.33
CA ASN A 332 -16.89 12.72 -16.74
C ASN A 332 -15.71 13.50 -17.35
N PHE A 333 -14.88 12.86 -18.17
CA PHE A 333 -13.82 13.59 -18.87
C PHE A 333 -14.45 14.60 -19.84
N PRO A 334 -14.11 15.90 -19.76
CA PRO A 334 -14.81 16.93 -20.51
C PRO A 334 -14.54 16.78 -22.01
N ALA A 335 -15.60 16.86 -22.81
CA ALA A 335 -15.51 17.08 -24.25
C ALA A 335 -16.17 18.42 -24.57
N ASN A 336 -15.59 19.14 -25.53
CA ASN A 336 -16.11 20.42 -25.98
C ASN A 336 -16.73 20.29 -27.37
N GLU A 337 -17.80 21.03 -27.66
CA GLU A 337 -18.48 20.95 -28.96
C GLU A 337 -17.69 21.57 -30.09
N ASN A 338 -16.79 22.51 -29.79
CA ASN A 338 -16.07 23.29 -30.79
C ASN A 338 -14.58 22.94 -30.87
N GLU A 339 -14.02 22.30 -29.84
CA GLU A 339 -12.58 22.09 -29.69
C GLU A 339 -12.24 20.64 -29.36
N TRP A 340 -11.12 20.16 -29.90
CA TRP A 340 -10.58 18.85 -29.57
C TRP A 340 -9.92 18.90 -28.20
N THR A 341 -10.38 18.02 -27.30
CA THR A 341 -9.82 17.87 -25.95
C THR A 341 -8.96 16.61 -25.90
N HIS A 342 -7.74 16.71 -25.37
CA HIS A 342 -6.79 15.58 -25.33
C HIS A 342 -6.91 14.79 -24.04
N PHE A 343 -7.33 13.54 -24.15
CA PHE A 343 -7.23 12.55 -23.07
C PHE A 343 -5.88 11.83 -23.16
N LYS A 344 -5.17 11.72 -22.03
CA LYS A 344 -3.95 10.90 -21.89
C LYS A 344 -3.85 10.33 -20.48
N GLY A 345 -4.16 9.05 -20.29
CA GLY A 345 -4.14 8.37 -18.98
C GLY A 345 -3.20 7.18 -18.94
N SER A 346 -2.35 7.09 -17.91
CA SER A 346 -1.43 5.95 -17.69
C SER A 346 -2.02 4.91 -16.75
N ILE A 347 -1.69 3.64 -16.95
CA ILE A 347 -2.39 2.50 -16.33
C ILE A 347 -1.37 1.45 -15.94
N PHE A 348 -1.43 0.93 -14.72
CA PHE A 348 -0.66 -0.23 -14.30
C PHE A 348 -1.59 -1.45 -14.33
N ILE A 349 -1.21 -2.49 -15.07
CA ILE A 349 -1.98 -3.74 -15.11
C ILE A 349 -1.29 -4.72 -14.16
N PRO A 350 -1.90 -5.07 -13.01
CA PRO A 350 -1.35 -6.08 -12.12
C PRO A 350 -1.44 -7.47 -12.77
N TYR A 351 -1.05 -8.51 -12.03
CA TYR A 351 -1.29 -9.88 -12.49
C TYR A 351 -2.80 -10.15 -12.63
N ILE A 352 -3.23 -10.62 -13.80
CA ILE A 352 -4.66 -10.90 -14.09
C ILE A 352 -4.90 -12.32 -14.63
N GLU A 353 -4.04 -13.28 -14.31
CA GLU A 353 -4.23 -14.71 -14.65
C GLU A 353 -4.44 -14.99 -16.15
N ASN A 354 -3.77 -14.22 -17.02
CA ASN A 354 -3.95 -14.21 -18.48
C ASN A 354 -5.33 -13.78 -19.00
N ASP A 355 -6.15 -13.15 -18.15
CA ASP A 355 -7.42 -12.59 -18.57
C ASP A 355 -7.22 -11.43 -19.56
N SER A 356 -8.26 -11.13 -20.32
CA SER A 356 -8.26 -9.99 -21.24
C SER A 356 -8.85 -8.74 -20.58
N ILE A 357 -8.62 -7.58 -21.19
CA ILE A 357 -9.17 -6.31 -20.72
C ILE A 357 -10.10 -5.74 -21.77
N SER A 358 -11.32 -5.41 -21.36
CA SER A 358 -12.30 -4.67 -22.15
C SER A 358 -12.17 -3.17 -21.85
N LEU A 359 -12.06 -2.36 -22.89
CA LEU A 359 -12.04 -0.90 -22.82
C LEU A 359 -13.33 -0.33 -23.41
N PHE A 360 -14.12 0.34 -22.60
CA PHE A 360 -15.28 1.11 -23.04
C PHE A 360 -14.95 2.59 -23.17
N ILE A 361 -15.41 3.23 -24.25
CA ILE A 361 -15.36 4.67 -24.50
C ILE A 361 -16.75 5.13 -24.95
N GLY A 362 -17.36 6.07 -24.24
CA GLY A 362 -18.70 6.55 -24.56
C GLY A 362 -19.24 7.56 -23.55
N THR A 363 -20.52 7.48 -23.21
CA THR A 363 -21.17 8.31 -22.18
C THR A 363 -22.00 7.45 -21.21
N GLN A 364 -22.15 7.96 -19.99
CA GLN A 364 -23.08 7.45 -18.97
C GLN A 364 -24.19 8.47 -18.62
N SER A 365 -24.32 9.55 -19.41
CA SER A 365 -25.23 10.66 -19.11
C SER A 365 -26.73 10.30 -19.09
N GLY A 366 -27.11 9.18 -19.73
CA GLY A 366 -28.52 8.83 -19.93
C GLY A 366 -29.26 9.71 -20.95
N LYS A 367 -28.57 10.65 -21.59
CA LYS A 367 -29.16 11.64 -22.49
C LYS A 367 -28.72 11.43 -23.94
N GLU A 368 -29.55 11.91 -24.86
CA GLU A 368 -29.18 12.02 -26.26
C GLU A 368 -27.99 12.98 -26.41
N SER A 369 -26.95 12.54 -27.11
CA SER A 369 -25.70 13.27 -27.25
C SER A 369 -24.88 12.76 -28.43
N TRP A 370 -23.79 13.45 -28.74
CA TRP A 370 -22.81 12.98 -29.70
C TRP A 370 -21.38 13.13 -29.17
N LEU A 371 -20.52 12.22 -29.60
CA LEU A 371 -19.08 12.22 -29.31
C LEU A 371 -18.31 11.88 -30.58
N GLN A 372 -17.20 12.55 -30.79
CA GLN A 372 -16.20 12.19 -31.79
C GLN A 372 -14.91 11.82 -31.09
N ILE A 373 -14.35 10.68 -31.45
CA ILE A 373 -13.05 10.19 -30.97
C ILE A 373 -12.08 10.16 -32.14
N LYS A 374 -10.90 10.73 -31.97
CA LYS A 374 -9.85 10.77 -32.99
C LYS A 374 -8.53 10.31 -32.40
N ASN A 375 -7.71 9.65 -33.20
CA ASN A 375 -6.34 9.27 -32.84
C ASN A 375 -6.29 8.42 -31.55
N LEU A 376 -7.09 7.36 -31.45
CA LEU A 376 -6.99 6.41 -30.33
C LEU A 376 -5.68 5.62 -30.43
N HIS A 377 -4.82 5.79 -29.44
CA HIS A 377 -3.51 5.16 -29.35
C HIS A 377 -3.30 4.51 -27.99
N PHE A 378 -2.58 3.39 -28.02
CA PHE A 378 -2.09 2.69 -26.85
C PHE A 378 -0.57 2.69 -26.89
N THR A 379 0.03 2.97 -25.74
CA THR A 379 1.48 2.99 -25.58
C THR A 379 1.86 2.05 -24.46
N GLU A 380 2.63 1.01 -24.76
CA GLU A 380 3.33 0.20 -23.75
C GLU A 380 4.57 0.95 -23.29
N HIS A 381 4.78 1.03 -21.98
CA HIS A 381 5.94 1.66 -21.38
C HIS A 381 6.94 0.60 -20.91
N ILE A 382 8.20 0.85 -21.22
CA ILE A 382 9.37 0.22 -20.60
C ILE A 382 10.02 1.35 -19.78
N PRO A 383 9.53 1.60 -18.55
CA PRO A 383 9.94 2.74 -17.76
C PRO A 383 11.41 2.66 -17.36
N GLU A 384 12.00 3.81 -17.07
CA GLU A 384 13.31 3.88 -16.41
C GLU A 384 13.13 3.74 -14.89
N SER A 385 14.08 3.06 -14.24
CA SER A 385 14.12 2.90 -12.79
C SER A 385 14.85 4.10 -12.17
N GLU A 386 14.17 4.83 -11.27
CA GLU A 386 14.72 5.98 -10.54
C GLU A 386 14.68 5.71 -9.03
N ALA A 387 15.71 6.15 -8.31
CA ALA A 387 15.74 6.10 -6.85
C ALA A 387 14.96 7.28 -6.26
N TYR A 388 14.26 7.05 -5.14
CA TYR A 388 13.60 8.12 -4.39
C TYR A 388 13.80 8.04 -2.87
N ASN A 389 14.27 6.91 -2.34
CA ASN A 389 14.59 6.83 -0.92
C ASN A 389 15.88 7.61 -0.62
N LEU A 390 15.84 8.41 0.43
CA LEU A 390 16.91 9.34 0.78
C LEU A 390 17.69 8.86 2.01
N LEU A 391 19.01 8.93 1.92
CA LEU A 391 19.96 8.75 3.02
C LEU A 391 20.62 10.10 3.35
N PRO A 392 20.04 10.88 4.28
CA PRO A 392 20.51 12.23 4.60
C PRO A 392 21.79 12.25 5.46
N LEU A 393 22.52 13.36 5.39
CA LEU A 393 23.78 13.57 6.12
C LEU A 393 23.62 13.33 7.62
N GLY A 394 24.43 12.40 8.15
CA GLY A 394 24.56 12.22 9.59
C GLY A 394 23.31 11.64 10.28
N LYS A 395 22.34 11.12 9.52
CA LYS A 395 21.13 10.49 10.06
C LYS A 395 21.01 9.06 9.54
N ALA A 396 20.90 8.12 10.48
CA ALA A 396 20.67 6.73 10.14
C ALA A 396 19.24 6.52 9.61
N ILE A 397 19.10 5.67 8.60
CA ILE A 397 17.83 5.22 8.06
C ILE A 397 17.72 3.72 8.27
N GLN A 398 16.58 3.28 8.79
CA GLN A 398 16.32 1.88 9.06
C GLN A 398 15.35 1.29 8.03
N LYS A 399 15.54 0.02 7.67
CA LYS A 399 14.54 -0.83 7.00
C LYS A 399 14.34 -2.11 7.79
N THR A 400 13.13 -2.67 7.76
CA THR A 400 12.82 -3.92 8.47
C THR A 400 12.04 -4.88 7.58
N THR A 401 12.51 -6.10 7.42
CA THR A 401 11.80 -7.19 6.73
C THR A 401 11.61 -8.37 7.68
N TYR A 402 10.69 -9.27 7.33
CA TYR A 402 10.45 -10.47 8.12
C TYR A 402 10.39 -11.68 7.20
N VAL A 403 10.94 -12.79 7.68
CA VAL A 403 10.79 -14.11 7.07
C VAL A 403 10.01 -14.97 8.05
N PHE A 404 8.96 -15.64 7.58
CA PHE A 404 8.26 -16.64 8.39
C PHE A 404 8.28 -18.00 7.72
N VAL A 405 8.27 -19.04 8.54
CA VAL A 405 8.26 -20.43 8.09
C VAL A 405 7.24 -21.21 8.89
N GLU A 406 6.44 -22.04 8.22
CA GLU A 406 5.48 -22.95 8.85
C GLU A 406 4.97 -24.01 7.85
N PRO A 407 4.29 -25.08 8.30
CA PRO A 407 3.66 -26.04 7.39
C PRO A 407 2.62 -25.39 6.49
N TYR A 408 2.72 -25.63 5.18
CA TYR A 408 1.72 -25.19 4.21
C TYR A 408 0.50 -26.11 4.25
N THR A 409 -0.68 -25.51 4.42
CA THR A 409 -1.96 -26.23 4.42
C THR A 409 -2.91 -25.75 3.33
N SER A 410 -3.01 -24.44 3.11
CA SER A 410 -3.89 -23.82 2.13
C SER A 410 -3.50 -22.36 1.93
N HIS A 411 -3.89 -21.78 0.78
CA HIS A 411 -3.72 -20.35 0.52
C HIS A 411 -4.42 -19.46 1.55
N LYS A 412 -5.61 -19.86 2.01
CA LYS A 412 -6.30 -19.15 3.11
C LYS A 412 -5.46 -19.07 4.38
N ASN A 413 -4.82 -20.18 4.76
CA ASN A 413 -3.97 -20.19 5.94
C ASN A 413 -2.69 -19.39 5.72
N PHE A 414 -2.13 -19.38 4.51
CA PHE A 414 -1.03 -18.46 4.17
C PHE A 414 -1.41 -16.99 4.39
N MET A 415 -2.61 -16.55 3.96
CA MET A 415 -3.07 -15.17 4.20
C MET A 415 -3.14 -14.85 5.70
N ILE A 416 -3.77 -15.73 6.49
CA ILE A 416 -3.88 -15.58 7.95
C ILE A 416 -2.48 -15.53 8.59
N SER A 417 -1.57 -16.39 8.16
CA SER A 417 -0.21 -16.43 8.67
C SER A 417 0.59 -15.20 8.28
N ALA A 418 0.55 -14.73 7.03
CA ALA A 418 1.22 -13.50 6.62
C ALA A 418 0.82 -12.30 7.50
N GLN A 419 -0.46 -12.22 7.88
CA GLN A 419 -0.99 -11.19 8.79
C GLN A 419 -0.55 -11.40 10.24
N THR A 420 -0.76 -12.59 10.78
CA THR A 420 -0.45 -12.87 12.20
C THR A 420 1.04 -12.86 12.49
N ARG A 421 1.87 -13.36 11.57
CA ARG A 421 3.33 -13.37 11.67
C ARG A 421 3.94 -11.98 11.56
N LEU A 422 3.35 -11.07 10.75
CA LEU A 422 3.74 -9.66 10.76
C LEU A 422 3.48 -9.03 12.13
N ALA A 423 2.28 -9.23 12.68
CA ALA A 423 1.92 -8.69 13.98
C ALA A 423 2.86 -9.20 15.09
N GLU A 424 3.16 -10.49 15.10
CA GLU A 424 4.13 -11.11 16.00
C GLU A 424 5.55 -10.57 15.80
N GLY A 425 6.01 -10.44 14.56
CA GLY A 425 7.31 -9.85 14.22
C GLY A 425 7.47 -8.42 14.72
N LYS A 426 6.36 -7.66 14.73
CA LYS A 426 6.28 -6.30 15.28
C LYS A 426 6.05 -6.26 16.79
N GLY A 427 5.97 -7.41 17.46
CA GLY A 427 5.77 -7.52 18.90
C GLY A 427 4.34 -7.29 19.39
N PHE A 428 3.35 -7.24 18.48
CA PHE A 428 1.95 -7.08 18.86
C PHE A 428 1.40 -8.35 19.50
N LYS A 429 0.72 -8.19 20.64
CA LYS A 429 0.07 -9.27 21.38
C LYS A 429 -1.43 -9.12 21.26
N GLY A 430 -2.12 -10.23 21.03
CA GLY A 430 -3.57 -10.28 20.88
C GLY A 430 -4.02 -11.62 20.33
N THR A 431 -5.33 -11.76 20.20
CA THR A 431 -5.99 -12.83 19.45
C THR A 431 -5.57 -12.80 17.97
N GLU A 432 -5.84 -13.89 17.25
CA GLU A 432 -5.59 -13.98 15.80
C GLU A 432 -6.24 -12.82 15.03
N ILE A 433 -7.50 -12.51 15.34
CA ILE A 433 -8.25 -11.43 14.69
C ILE A 433 -7.62 -10.07 14.98
N GLU A 434 -7.25 -9.79 16.23
CA GLU A 434 -6.60 -8.52 16.59
C GLU A 434 -5.25 -8.36 15.88
N LYS A 435 -4.47 -9.45 15.76
CA LYS A 435 -3.22 -9.47 14.99
C LYS A 435 -3.47 -9.16 13.51
N MET A 436 -4.50 -9.75 12.91
CA MET A 436 -4.86 -9.49 11.52
C MET A 436 -5.26 -8.03 11.30
N LEU A 437 -6.08 -7.46 12.18
CA LEU A 437 -6.48 -6.05 12.12
C LEU A 437 -5.26 -5.12 12.27
N PHE A 438 -4.38 -5.40 13.22
CA PHE A 438 -3.14 -4.65 13.42
C PHE A 438 -2.24 -4.70 12.18
N ALA A 439 -2.03 -5.89 11.60
CA ALA A 439 -1.20 -6.08 10.42
C ALA A 439 -1.77 -5.35 9.19
N ASN A 440 -3.09 -5.45 8.97
CA ASN A 440 -3.77 -4.75 7.88
C ASN A 440 -3.62 -3.23 7.99
N LEU A 441 -3.78 -2.67 9.20
CA LEU A 441 -3.56 -1.24 9.40
C LEU A 441 -2.12 -0.81 9.06
N ASN A 442 -1.12 -1.61 9.46
CA ASN A 442 0.27 -1.33 9.10
C ASN A 442 0.50 -1.39 7.59
N MET A 443 -0.11 -2.35 6.89
CA MET A 443 -0.03 -2.46 5.43
C MET A 443 -0.86 -1.42 4.67
N LEU A 444 -1.74 -0.68 5.36
CA LEU A 444 -2.47 0.47 4.83
C LEU A 444 -1.88 1.82 5.28
N THR A 445 -0.73 1.81 5.95
CA THR A 445 -0.02 3.02 6.41
C THR A 445 1.32 3.15 5.68
N TRP A 446 1.43 4.12 4.79
CA TRP A 446 2.56 4.31 3.86
C TRP A 446 3.25 5.66 4.05
N ILE A 447 4.19 6.01 3.18
CA ILE A 447 4.59 7.42 3.00
C ILE A 447 3.55 8.18 2.16
N THR A 448 3.40 9.47 2.43
CA THR A 448 2.50 10.37 1.69
C THR A 448 2.86 10.45 0.21
N SER A 449 4.15 10.63 -0.11
CA SER A 449 4.63 10.67 -1.50
C SER A 449 6.13 10.42 -1.57
N VAL A 450 6.68 10.28 -2.78
CA VAL A 450 8.14 10.14 -2.98
C VAL A 450 8.96 11.33 -2.46
N ASN A 451 8.32 12.50 -2.24
CA ASN A 451 8.96 13.70 -1.70
C ASN A 451 8.52 14.00 -0.25
N ASP A 452 7.67 13.17 0.34
CA ASP A 452 7.14 13.35 1.70
C ASP A 452 7.03 11.99 2.39
N MET A 453 8.03 11.71 3.24
CA MET A 453 8.15 10.45 3.98
C MET A 453 7.26 10.39 5.24
N THR A 454 6.39 11.37 5.46
CA THR A 454 5.47 11.35 6.61
C THR A 454 4.40 10.25 6.45
N PRO A 455 3.87 9.70 7.57
CA PRO A 455 2.96 8.57 7.54
C PRO A 455 1.59 8.92 6.96
N PHE A 456 1.07 8.07 6.09
CA PHE A 456 -0.17 8.29 5.36
C PHE A 456 -1.04 7.04 5.45
N VAL A 457 -2.21 7.14 6.11
CA VAL A 457 -3.12 6.01 6.30
C VAL A 457 -4.29 6.10 5.33
N VAL A 458 -4.51 5.05 4.56
CA VAL A 458 -5.69 4.94 3.69
C VAL A 458 -6.67 3.93 4.28
N PRO A 459 -8.00 4.13 4.15
CA PRO A 459 -8.95 3.19 4.73
C PRO A 459 -8.96 1.84 4.01
N ASN A 460 -8.70 1.85 2.69
CA ASN A 460 -8.32 0.68 1.91
C ASN A 460 -7.76 1.15 0.53
N MET A 461 -7.21 0.26 -0.30
CA MET A 461 -6.69 0.65 -1.63
C MET A 461 -7.73 1.23 -2.59
N ASN A 462 -9.00 0.82 -2.50
CA ASN A 462 -10.11 1.45 -3.23
C ASN A 462 -10.45 2.87 -2.79
N TYR A 463 -9.86 3.36 -1.71
CA TYR A 463 -9.95 4.76 -1.33
C TYR A 463 -8.59 5.46 -1.47
N SER A 464 -7.52 4.73 -1.80
CA SER A 464 -6.26 5.32 -2.24
C SER A 464 -6.52 6.26 -3.43
N PRO A 465 -5.91 7.46 -3.45
CA PRO A 465 -4.86 7.91 -2.56
C PRO A 465 -5.39 8.73 -1.38
N ASP A 466 -6.68 8.73 -1.07
CA ASP A 466 -7.27 9.63 -0.08
C ASP A 466 -7.11 9.08 1.35
N MET A 467 -6.56 9.92 2.22
CA MET A 467 -6.64 9.74 3.66
C MET A 467 -7.84 10.56 4.16
N TYR A 468 -8.81 9.88 4.76
CA TYR A 468 -10.01 10.49 5.34
C TYR A 468 -9.81 10.73 6.84
N ASN A 469 -10.22 11.90 7.34
CA ASN A 469 -9.96 12.30 8.73
C ASN A 469 -10.55 11.32 9.74
N ARG A 470 -11.81 10.93 9.53
CA ARG A 470 -12.54 10.00 10.38
C ARG A 470 -11.87 8.62 10.45
N ASP A 471 -11.53 8.06 9.30
CA ASP A 471 -10.89 6.76 9.19
C ASP A 471 -9.51 6.78 9.86
N ALA A 472 -8.71 7.82 9.59
CA ALA A 472 -7.44 8.03 10.26
C ALA A 472 -7.60 8.16 11.78
N PHE A 473 -8.59 8.92 12.26
CA PHE A 473 -8.87 9.06 13.68
C PHE A 473 -9.14 7.71 14.34
N PHE A 474 -10.12 6.95 13.87
CA PHE A 474 -10.49 5.67 14.50
C PHE A 474 -9.37 4.62 14.40
N SER A 475 -8.70 4.53 13.25
CA SER A 475 -7.64 3.55 13.04
C SER A 475 -6.38 3.86 13.86
N ILE A 476 -5.92 5.12 13.86
CA ILE A 476 -4.63 5.47 14.46
C ILE A 476 -4.73 5.63 15.98
N VAL A 477 -5.82 6.21 16.48
CA VAL A 477 -6.07 6.32 17.93
C VAL A 477 -6.13 4.94 18.58
N ALA A 478 -6.64 3.92 17.87
CA ALA A 478 -6.72 2.55 18.40
C ALA A 478 -5.34 1.87 18.55
N THR A 479 -4.28 2.36 17.89
CA THR A 479 -2.96 1.71 17.93
C THR A 479 -2.15 1.95 19.20
N TYR A 480 -2.46 3.02 19.96
CA TYR A 480 -1.64 3.52 21.06
C TYR A 480 -0.17 3.82 20.67
N ASN A 481 0.16 3.86 19.38
CA ASN A 481 1.50 4.20 18.91
C ASN A 481 1.69 5.72 18.97
N LYS A 482 2.54 6.21 19.89
CA LYS A 482 2.78 7.63 20.12
C LYS A 482 3.25 8.35 18.87
N GLU A 483 4.28 7.84 18.20
CA GLU A 483 4.88 8.51 17.04
C GLU A 483 3.88 8.62 15.89
N LEU A 484 3.20 7.52 15.57
CA LEU A 484 2.20 7.49 14.52
C LEU A 484 1.00 8.39 14.83
N ASN A 485 0.54 8.40 16.08
CA ASN A 485 -0.56 9.27 16.52
C ASN A 485 -0.21 10.75 16.35
N LEU A 486 0.98 11.16 16.80
CA LEU A 486 1.39 12.56 16.71
C LEU A 486 1.64 12.99 15.26
N ALA A 487 2.29 12.14 14.46
CA ALA A 487 2.63 12.46 13.08
C ALA A 487 1.38 12.65 12.20
N ILE A 488 0.37 11.76 12.31
CA ILE A 488 -0.86 11.89 11.52
C ILE A 488 -1.74 13.03 12.08
N TRP A 489 -1.81 13.21 13.41
CA TRP A 489 -2.51 14.35 14.01
C TRP A 489 -1.94 15.69 13.54
N GLU A 490 -0.61 15.80 13.44
CA GLU A 490 0.08 16.98 12.94
C GLU A 490 -0.25 17.24 11.47
N GLN A 491 -0.30 16.21 10.63
CA GLN A 491 -0.69 16.34 9.22
C GLN A 491 -2.10 16.91 9.07
N TRP A 492 -3.07 16.42 9.84
CA TRP A 492 -4.40 17.03 9.86
C TRP A 492 -4.38 18.47 10.36
N GLY A 493 -3.53 18.77 11.35
CA GLY A 493 -3.31 20.15 11.79
C GLY A 493 -2.74 21.09 10.72
N LYS A 494 -2.14 20.56 9.64
CA LYS A 494 -1.66 21.36 8.48
C LYS A 494 -2.81 21.76 7.53
N THR A 495 -3.96 21.09 7.59
CA THR A 495 -5.14 21.42 6.76
C THR A 495 -6.06 22.46 7.42
N GLN A 496 -5.70 22.95 8.61
CA GLN A 496 -6.50 23.92 9.35
C GLN A 496 -6.74 25.20 8.53
N THR A 497 -8.00 25.54 8.35
CA THR A 497 -8.45 26.74 7.65
C THR A 497 -8.24 28.00 8.50
N LYS A 498 -8.38 29.18 7.88
CA LYS A 498 -8.33 30.48 8.60
C LYS A 498 -9.38 30.61 9.70
N ASN A 499 -10.53 29.95 9.53
CA ASN A 499 -11.61 29.95 10.52
C ASN A 499 -11.42 28.89 11.62
N GLY A 500 -10.38 28.04 11.52
CA GLY A 500 -10.05 27.03 12.52
C GLY A 500 -10.52 25.61 12.21
N GLY A 501 -11.39 25.42 11.22
CA GLY A 501 -11.87 24.10 10.79
C GLY A 501 -10.77 23.25 10.15
N ILE A 502 -10.81 21.94 10.37
CA ILE A 502 -9.87 20.94 9.84
C ILE A 502 -10.43 20.33 8.55
N GLY A 503 -9.56 20.08 7.57
CA GLY A 503 -9.95 19.44 6.31
C GLY A 503 -10.43 17.99 6.52
N THR A 504 -11.27 17.52 5.60
CA THR A 504 -11.88 16.17 5.69
C THR A 504 -11.07 15.10 4.97
N ILE A 505 -10.28 15.50 3.97
CA ILE A 505 -9.50 14.63 3.08
C ILE A 505 -8.13 15.24 2.83
N ILE A 506 -7.08 14.41 2.90
CA ILE A 506 -5.76 14.70 2.34
C ILE A 506 -5.55 13.78 1.13
N THR A 507 -5.29 14.37 -0.04
CA THR A 507 -5.06 13.66 -1.30
C THR A 507 -3.62 13.93 -1.76
N PRO A 508 -2.70 12.96 -1.76
CA PRO A 508 -1.37 13.11 -2.33
C PRO A 508 -1.43 13.57 -3.78
N TYR A 509 -0.45 14.40 -4.18
CA TYR A 509 -0.30 14.95 -5.53
C TYR A 509 -1.44 15.89 -6.02
N MET A 510 -2.46 16.14 -5.21
CA MET A 510 -3.57 17.03 -5.56
C MET A 510 -4.05 17.86 -4.36
N GLY A 511 -4.63 19.04 -4.63
CA GLY A 511 -5.28 19.82 -3.58
C GLY A 511 -6.64 19.25 -3.20
N SER A 512 -6.98 19.28 -1.91
CA SER A 512 -8.35 19.15 -1.42
C SER A 512 -8.76 20.47 -0.77
N VAL A 513 -9.89 21.04 -1.21
CA VAL A 513 -10.49 22.25 -0.62
C VAL A 513 -11.63 21.91 0.34
N GLU A 514 -11.76 20.64 0.69
CA GLU A 514 -12.89 20.13 1.45
C GLU A 514 -12.67 20.33 2.96
N ALA A 515 -13.20 21.43 3.47
CA ALA A 515 -13.40 21.68 4.90
C ALA A 515 -14.89 22.00 5.09
N LYS A 516 -15.66 20.97 5.44
CA LYS A 516 -17.10 21.04 5.70
C LYS A 516 -17.35 21.28 7.19
N ASP A 517 -18.52 21.77 7.56
CA ASP A 517 -19.03 21.77 8.93
C ASP A 517 -19.47 20.36 9.34
N ASN A 518 -18.54 19.41 9.29
CA ASN A 518 -18.72 18.02 9.72
C ASN A 518 -17.86 17.70 10.96
N GLU A 519 -17.77 16.42 11.32
CA GLU A 519 -17.12 15.97 12.56
C GLU A 519 -15.58 16.05 12.54
N ALA A 520 -14.93 16.37 11.42
CA ALA A 520 -13.47 16.30 11.29
C ALA A 520 -12.73 17.18 12.32
N THR A 521 -13.21 18.40 12.56
CA THR A 521 -12.62 19.30 13.56
C THR A 521 -12.82 18.78 14.98
N ILE A 522 -13.98 18.17 15.26
CA ILE A 522 -14.27 17.56 16.56
C ILE A 522 -13.37 16.34 16.80
N HIS A 523 -13.23 15.45 15.82
CA HIS A 523 -12.31 14.31 15.90
C HIS A 523 -10.88 14.76 16.15
N TRP A 524 -10.41 15.82 15.49
CA TRP A 524 -9.06 16.34 15.69
C TRP A 524 -8.83 16.89 17.12
N LEU A 525 -9.85 17.51 17.73
CA LEU A 525 -9.82 17.94 19.14
C LEU A 525 -9.86 16.75 20.11
N ILE A 526 -10.73 15.76 19.87
CA ILE A 526 -10.77 14.52 20.67
C ILE A 526 -9.40 13.84 20.61
N TRP A 527 -8.79 13.77 19.43
CA TRP A 527 -7.46 13.22 19.24
C TRP A 527 -6.39 14.01 20.00
N ALA A 528 -6.45 15.35 19.99
CA ALA A 528 -5.55 16.19 20.79
C ALA A 528 -5.66 15.86 22.30
N MET A 529 -6.88 15.76 22.81
CA MET A 529 -7.14 15.37 24.21
C MET A 529 -6.58 13.98 24.52
N LEU A 530 -6.80 13.00 23.63
CA LEU A 530 -6.28 11.64 23.80
C LEU A 530 -4.75 11.60 23.75
N ASN A 531 -4.11 12.38 22.87
CA ASN A 531 -2.65 12.48 22.81
C ASN A 531 -2.09 13.09 24.10
N LYS A 532 -2.71 14.15 24.63
CA LYS A 532 -2.34 14.75 25.92
C LYS A 532 -2.48 13.73 27.07
N ARG A 533 -3.64 13.06 27.16
CA ARG A 533 -3.93 12.04 28.19
C ARG A 533 -2.97 10.85 28.16
N ARG A 534 -2.73 10.29 26.97
CA ARG A 534 -1.99 9.03 26.82
C ARG A 534 -0.49 9.22 26.78
N PHE A 535 -0.02 10.33 26.22
CA PHE A 535 1.41 10.52 25.91
C PHE A 535 2.05 11.71 26.64
N GLY A 536 1.28 12.49 27.40
CA GLY A 536 1.78 13.63 28.18
C GLY A 536 2.45 14.70 27.32
N VAL A 537 1.97 14.90 26.09
CA VAL A 537 2.59 15.82 25.13
C VAL A 537 2.02 17.22 25.21
N ASP A 538 2.87 18.21 24.95
CA ASP A 538 2.46 19.59 24.70
C ASP A 538 2.08 19.75 23.23
N LEU A 539 0.87 20.25 22.99
CA LEU A 539 0.32 20.48 21.66
C LEU A 539 0.17 21.98 21.38
N PRO A 540 0.26 22.43 20.11
CA PRO A 540 0.19 23.84 19.73
C PRO A 540 -1.14 24.49 20.14
N GLN A 541 -1.11 25.23 21.26
CA GLN A 541 -2.30 25.82 21.89
C GLN A 541 -3.03 26.81 20.98
N ASN A 542 -2.30 27.56 20.15
CA ASN A 542 -2.89 28.47 19.19
C ASN A 542 -3.77 27.75 18.16
N LYS A 543 -3.31 26.62 17.62
CA LYS A 543 -4.09 25.81 16.67
C LYS A 543 -5.29 25.16 17.34
N ILE A 544 -5.13 24.65 18.56
CA ILE A 544 -6.22 24.09 19.35
C ILE A 544 -7.29 25.17 19.60
N LYS A 545 -6.88 26.36 20.05
CA LYS A 545 -7.81 27.48 20.28
C LYS A 545 -8.60 27.82 19.03
N MET A 546 -7.97 27.91 17.85
CA MET A 546 -8.69 28.18 16.60
C MET A 546 -9.73 27.10 16.29
N ALA A 547 -9.41 25.82 16.51
CA ALA A 547 -10.37 24.73 16.30
C ALA A 547 -11.51 24.75 17.33
N VAL A 548 -11.23 25.12 18.59
CA VAL A 548 -12.24 25.35 19.63
C VAL A 548 -13.19 26.48 19.20
N ASP A 549 -12.64 27.63 18.82
CA ASP A 549 -13.40 28.78 18.35
C ASP A 549 -14.27 28.40 17.13
N TYR A 550 -13.74 27.59 16.21
CA TYR A 550 -14.51 27.06 15.07
C TYR A 550 -15.70 26.23 15.53
N VAL A 551 -15.49 25.23 16.38
CA VAL A 551 -16.57 24.33 16.85
C VAL A 551 -17.67 25.10 17.54
N LEU A 552 -17.33 26.04 18.42
CA LEU A 552 -18.32 26.86 19.13
C LEU A 552 -19.08 27.78 18.17
N ASN A 553 -18.39 28.44 17.23
CA ASN A 553 -19.05 29.36 16.31
C ASN A 553 -19.86 28.64 15.22
N GLU A 554 -19.43 27.46 14.79
CA GLU A 554 -20.06 26.72 13.70
C GLU A 554 -21.25 25.90 14.19
N PHE A 555 -21.12 25.24 15.35
CA PHE A 555 -22.10 24.27 15.83
C PHE A 555 -22.96 24.77 17.00
N ASP A 556 -22.50 25.76 17.77
CA ASP A 556 -23.18 26.32 18.96
C ASP A 556 -23.09 27.85 18.99
N ASN A 557 -23.43 28.49 17.86
CA ASN A 557 -23.26 29.93 17.65
C ASN A 557 -24.06 30.78 18.64
N GLU A 558 -25.20 30.27 19.11
CA GLU A 558 -26.06 30.90 20.11
C GLU A 558 -25.56 30.67 21.55
N LYS A 559 -24.57 29.78 21.75
CA LYS A 559 -24.04 29.38 23.05
C LYS A 559 -25.16 28.94 23.98
N ASP A 560 -26.00 28.04 23.49
CA ASP A 560 -27.11 27.44 24.21
C ASP A 560 -26.96 25.92 24.36
N GLY A 561 -25.88 25.35 23.84
CA GLY A 561 -25.61 23.92 23.85
C GLY A 561 -26.41 23.14 22.81
N ILE A 562 -27.12 23.81 21.89
CA ILE A 562 -27.93 23.16 20.86
C ILE A 562 -27.15 23.12 19.54
N CYS A 563 -26.86 21.91 19.05
CA CYS A 563 -26.07 21.73 17.84
C CYS A 563 -26.85 22.13 16.59
N ARG A 564 -26.30 23.05 15.79
CA ARG A 564 -26.85 23.46 14.47
C ARG A 564 -25.80 23.20 13.39
N SER A 565 -26.12 22.40 12.37
CA SER A 565 -25.19 22.13 11.25
C SER A 565 -25.91 21.85 9.93
N HIS A 566 -25.23 22.08 8.80
CA HIS A 566 -25.66 21.72 7.45
C HIS A 566 -25.50 20.22 7.18
N PHE A 567 -24.57 19.54 7.85
CA PHE A 567 -24.34 18.10 7.66
C PHE A 567 -24.64 17.31 8.93
N SER A 568 -24.82 16.00 8.77
CA SER A 568 -24.68 15.10 9.90
C SER A 568 -23.21 15.09 10.33
N LEU A 569 -22.95 15.19 11.63
CA LEU A 569 -21.65 14.96 12.27
C LEU A 569 -21.40 13.45 12.38
N SER A 570 -21.45 12.73 11.26
CA SER A 570 -21.37 11.27 11.21
C SER A 570 -20.87 10.74 9.87
N GLN A 571 -20.87 9.41 9.71
CA GLN A 571 -20.56 8.76 8.44
C GLN A 571 -21.44 9.20 7.26
N VAL A 572 -22.66 9.65 7.53
CA VAL A 572 -23.64 10.03 6.51
C VAL A 572 -23.45 11.51 6.14
N ASP A 573 -22.46 11.82 5.31
CA ASP A 573 -22.06 13.18 4.93
C ASP A 573 -22.60 13.65 3.57
N ILE A 574 -23.57 12.92 3.01
CA ILE A 574 -24.21 13.22 1.72
C ILE A 574 -25.53 14.00 1.85
N VAL A 575 -26.06 14.12 3.07
CA VAL A 575 -27.31 14.84 3.35
C VAL A 575 -26.94 16.26 3.80
N ASP A 576 -27.43 17.24 3.04
CA ASP A 576 -27.23 18.67 3.27
C ASP A 576 -28.57 19.32 3.70
N PHE A 577 -28.54 20.08 4.78
CA PHE A 577 -29.67 20.81 5.35
C PHE A 577 -29.46 22.31 5.12
N ASN A 578 -30.35 22.95 4.35
CA ASN A 578 -30.34 24.40 4.14
C ASN A 578 -31.73 24.99 4.48
N PRO A 579 -31.87 25.76 5.59
CA PRO A 579 -30.84 26.15 6.56
C PRO A 579 -30.36 24.99 7.46
N LYS A 580 -29.36 25.25 8.33
CA LYS A 580 -28.85 24.31 9.35
C LYS A 580 -29.99 23.66 10.15
N THR A 581 -29.82 22.39 10.50
CA THR A 581 -30.77 21.62 11.31
C THR A 581 -30.25 21.43 12.74
N ASP A 582 -31.15 21.43 13.71
CA ASP A 582 -30.96 21.05 15.11
C ASP A 582 -31.60 19.69 15.47
N ARG A 583 -32.19 19.03 14.47
CA ARG A 583 -33.05 17.85 14.68
C ARG A 583 -32.31 16.52 14.71
N LEU A 584 -30.98 16.54 14.58
CA LEU A 584 -30.17 15.33 14.49
C LEU A 584 -29.58 14.97 15.85
N ALA A 585 -30.08 13.89 16.45
CA ALA A 585 -29.57 13.39 17.72
C ALA A 585 -28.07 13.05 17.67
N VAL A 586 -27.57 12.57 16.52
CA VAL A 586 -26.14 12.31 16.32
C VAL A 586 -25.30 13.59 16.40
N ASN A 587 -25.80 14.70 15.87
CA ASN A 587 -25.13 15.99 15.94
C ASN A 587 -25.07 16.50 17.38
N GLN A 588 -26.20 16.40 18.10
CA GLN A 588 -26.26 16.79 19.51
C GLN A 588 -25.29 15.97 20.37
N GLY A 589 -25.22 14.66 20.16
CA GLY A 589 -24.27 13.79 20.87
C GLY A 589 -22.82 14.15 20.58
N MET A 590 -22.49 14.45 19.31
CA MET A 590 -21.14 14.87 18.93
C MET A 590 -20.76 16.24 19.51
N LEU A 591 -21.68 17.20 19.56
CA LEU A 591 -21.45 18.49 20.22
C LEU A 591 -21.20 18.30 21.71
N ALA A 592 -22.00 17.49 22.41
CA ALA A 592 -21.79 17.23 23.84
C ALA A 592 -20.40 16.62 24.12
N ILE A 593 -19.95 15.69 23.27
CA ILE A 593 -18.58 15.14 23.34
C ILE A 593 -17.53 16.22 23.07
N ALA A 594 -17.76 17.08 22.06
CA ALA A 594 -16.86 18.17 21.73
C ALA A 594 -16.72 19.16 22.90
N LEU A 595 -17.83 19.60 23.49
CA LEU A 595 -17.85 20.51 24.64
C LEU A 595 -17.10 19.93 25.86
N ARG A 596 -17.29 18.64 26.17
CA ARG A 596 -16.50 17.95 27.21
C ARG A 596 -15.01 17.91 26.88
N THR A 597 -14.67 17.63 25.63
CA THR A 597 -13.29 17.58 25.13
C THR A 597 -12.63 18.96 25.25
N ILE A 598 -13.34 20.02 24.87
CA ILE A 598 -12.88 21.40 24.93
C ILE A 598 -12.62 21.82 26.39
N ASN A 599 -13.54 21.49 27.30
CA ASN A 599 -13.37 21.72 28.72
C ASN A 599 -12.10 21.06 29.26
N GLU A 600 -11.88 19.80 28.91
CA GLU A 600 -10.70 19.06 29.34
C GLU A 600 -9.38 19.53 28.71
N LEU A 601 -9.44 20.09 27.50
CA LEU A 601 -8.29 20.75 26.89
C LEU A 601 -7.92 22.06 27.61
N GLY A 602 -8.77 22.56 28.52
CA GLY A 602 -8.51 23.71 29.38
C GLY A 602 -9.25 24.99 29.00
N PHE A 603 -10.32 24.88 28.20
CA PHE A 603 -11.14 26.01 27.78
C PHE A 603 -12.46 26.01 28.55
N GLU A 604 -12.88 27.15 29.09
CA GLU A 604 -14.09 27.22 29.91
C GLU A 604 -15.37 26.91 29.10
N ILE A 605 -16.13 25.89 29.53
CA ILE A 605 -17.44 25.53 28.98
C ILE A 605 -18.44 25.39 30.14
N PRO A 606 -19.60 26.06 30.09
CA PRO A 606 -20.64 25.88 31.10
C PRO A 606 -21.15 24.44 31.16
N GLU A 607 -21.23 23.85 32.36
CA GLU A 607 -21.77 22.49 32.56
C GLU A 607 -23.21 22.36 32.02
N SER A 608 -23.99 23.46 32.08
CA SER A 608 -25.34 23.53 31.53
C SER A 608 -25.44 23.33 30.02
N TYR A 609 -24.33 23.44 29.28
CA TYR A 609 -24.31 23.19 27.83
C TYR A 609 -23.93 21.74 27.50
N ILE A 610 -23.52 20.97 28.51
CA ILE A 610 -23.03 19.60 28.38
C ILE A 610 -24.08 18.57 28.82
N LEU A 611 -24.93 18.94 29.78
CA LEU A 611 -26.05 18.14 30.33
C LEU A 611 -27.29 18.25 29.44
#